data_AF-A0A1J4WG99-F1
#
_entry.id   AF-A0A1J4WG99-F1
#
_cell.length_a   1.000
_cell.length_b   1.000
_cell.length_c   1.000
_cell.angle_alpha   90.00
_cell.angle_beta   90.00
_cell.angle_gamma   90.00
#
_symmetry.space_group_name_H-M   'P 1'
#
loop_
_entity.id
_entity.type
_entity.pdbx_description
1 polymer ?
#
loop_
_entity_poly.entity_id
_entity_poly.type
_entity_poly.pdbx_seq_one_letter_code
_entity_poly.pdbx_strand_id
1 'polypeptide(L)'
;MKRLLSLLVISVLIFNIFSFLPTKAEAVFVKDVPVYFFRGEGCPHCAAEEIFLEKLVLEKPYVKVHDFEIYNDKDNLKLMREVGEYMKINVAGVPLTIIGDKAISGYLNDATTGQQIANQVEQCEIKDCPDILADLGHGALIYGQPEVLEENKIAAAEVDLPLFGKLSGSTTSLFALTTAIAFLDGFNPCAMWVLLFLITLLLGMEDKKKRWILGLAFIISSGVVYYLFLAAWLNIFLFIGMIATIRIIIGLVAIGAGYFNLKSWYDHKTGCIAEGSENRRKIFDKLRNIISRKNFLWALAGIIVLAAVINLVELVCSAGLPAIYTQVLAMAELSPVGYYSYLLWYIFIFMLDDLVVFIIAMVTLQAFGISSKYALYTKLIGGIIILLLGILLIFKPAWLMFG
;
A
#
# COMPACT_ATOMS: atom_id res chain seq x y z
N MET A 1 65.86 -56.18 17.90
CA MET A 1 65.00 -55.12 18.51
C MET A 1 65.58 -53.71 18.38
N LYS A 2 66.82 -53.41 18.83
CA LYS A 2 67.38 -52.03 18.76
C LYS A 2 67.43 -51.41 17.35
N ARG A 3 67.71 -52.19 16.30
CA ARG A 3 67.72 -51.69 14.90
C ARG A 3 66.31 -51.37 14.36
N LEU A 4 65.29 -52.12 14.79
CA LEU A 4 63.91 -51.91 14.36
C LEU A 4 63.30 -50.65 15.01
N LEU A 5 63.64 -50.41 16.29
CA LEU A 5 63.23 -49.21 17.02
C LEU A 5 63.86 -47.95 16.42
N SER A 6 65.13 -48.02 16.01
CA SER A 6 65.84 -46.90 15.36
C SER A 6 65.22 -46.51 14.02
N LEU A 7 64.84 -47.49 13.18
CA LEU A 7 64.17 -47.23 11.91
C LEU A 7 62.77 -46.60 12.10
N LEU A 8 62.06 -46.99 13.15
CA LEU A 8 60.74 -46.45 13.46
C LEU A 8 60.82 -45.00 13.98
N VAL A 9 61.84 -44.68 14.78
CA VAL A 9 62.10 -43.31 15.25
C VAL A 9 62.53 -42.40 14.10
N ILE A 10 63.36 -42.89 13.17
CA ILE A 10 63.77 -42.13 11.98
C ILE A 10 62.58 -41.90 11.04
N SER A 11 61.71 -42.91 10.86
CA SER A 11 60.47 -42.77 10.07
C SER A 11 59.52 -41.72 10.67
N VAL A 12 59.34 -41.72 12.00
CA VAL A 12 58.51 -40.72 12.70
C VAL A 12 59.13 -39.32 12.63
N LEU A 13 60.46 -39.20 12.71
CA LEU A 13 61.15 -37.91 12.57
C LEU A 13 61.04 -37.36 11.14
N ILE A 14 61.19 -38.20 10.12
CA ILE A 14 61.04 -37.78 8.72
C ILE A 14 59.58 -37.39 8.42
N PHE A 15 58.60 -38.11 8.98
CA PHE A 15 57.17 -37.78 8.84
C PHE A 15 56.81 -36.45 9.51
N ASN A 16 57.41 -36.15 10.68
CA ASN A 16 57.22 -34.85 11.33
C ASN A 16 57.91 -33.72 10.56
N ILE A 17 59.07 -33.94 9.95
CA ILE A 17 59.77 -32.91 9.14
C ILE A 17 59.00 -32.61 7.84
N PHE A 18 58.36 -33.61 7.21
CA PHE A 18 57.57 -33.40 6.00
C PHE A 18 56.21 -32.70 6.27
N SER A 19 55.72 -32.77 7.51
CA SER A 19 54.48 -32.09 7.93
C SER A 19 54.68 -30.60 8.24
N PHE A 20 55.93 -30.12 8.27
CA PHE A 20 56.30 -28.71 8.52
C PHE A 20 56.92 -28.03 7.30
N LEU A 21 56.61 -28.49 6.08
CA LEU A 21 56.83 -27.65 4.90
C LEU A 21 55.79 -26.53 4.93
N PRO A 22 56.19 -25.24 5.06
CA PRO A 22 55.24 -24.15 4.98
C PRO A 22 54.68 -24.15 3.55
N THR A 23 53.44 -24.61 3.40
CA THR A 23 52.66 -24.31 2.21
C THR A 23 52.59 -22.80 2.13
N LYS A 24 53.15 -22.22 1.06
CA LYS A 24 52.87 -20.83 0.72
C LYS A 24 51.37 -20.77 0.47
N ALA A 25 50.61 -20.37 1.48
CA ALA A 25 49.26 -19.90 1.29
C ALA A 25 49.39 -18.66 0.40
N GLU A 26 49.07 -18.80 -0.87
CA GLU A 26 48.71 -17.64 -1.66
C GLU A 26 47.51 -17.02 -0.96
N ALA A 27 47.72 -15.85 -0.36
CA ALA A 27 46.62 -15.02 0.08
C ALA A 27 45.80 -14.74 -1.18
N VAL A 28 44.63 -15.37 -1.28
CA VAL A 28 43.62 -15.00 -2.26
C VAL A 28 43.21 -13.59 -1.85
N PHE A 29 43.74 -12.59 -2.56
CA PHE A 29 43.17 -11.25 -2.54
C PHE A 29 41.79 -11.38 -3.16
N VAL A 30 40.77 -11.58 -2.32
CA VAL A 30 39.40 -11.53 -2.78
C VAL A 30 39.16 -10.08 -3.18
N LYS A 31 39.01 -9.83 -4.48
CA LYS A 31 38.73 -8.51 -5.02
C LYS A 31 37.34 -8.11 -4.50
N ASP A 32 37.28 -7.03 -3.73
CA ASP A 32 36.00 -6.51 -3.24
C ASP A 32 35.10 -6.17 -4.44
N VAL A 33 33.82 -6.55 -4.34
CA VAL A 33 32.80 -6.25 -5.36
C VAL A 33 31.94 -5.11 -4.83
N PRO A 34 32.09 -3.88 -5.36
CA PRO A 34 31.26 -2.76 -4.96
C PRO A 34 29.85 -2.92 -5.54
N VAL A 35 28.85 -2.72 -4.69
CA VAL A 35 27.43 -2.72 -5.03
C VAL A 35 26.87 -1.35 -4.63
N TYR A 36 26.44 -0.57 -5.62
CA TYR A 36 25.88 0.76 -5.38
C TYR A 36 24.37 0.68 -5.39
N PHE A 37 23.76 0.96 -4.25
CA PHE A 37 22.33 0.80 -4.02
C PHE A 37 21.66 2.16 -3.83
N PHE A 38 21.02 2.67 -4.88
CA PHE A 38 20.21 3.88 -4.81
C PHE A 38 18.82 3.52 -4.29
N ARG A 39 18.45 4.12 -3.16
CA ARG A 39 17.21 3.86 -2.43
C ARG A 39 16.45 5.14 -2.13
N GLY A 40 15.18 5.00 -1.78
CA GLY A 40 14.36 6.10 -1.28
C GLY A 40 13.75 5.75 0.07
N GLU A 41 13.75 6.68 1.02
CA GLU A 41 13.08 6.46 2.30
C GLU A 41 11.57 6.22 2.10
N GLY A 42 11.09 5.08 2.61
CA GLY A 42 9.69 4.66 2.44
C GLY A 42 9.39 3.95 1.13
N CYS A 43 10.41 3.57 0.35
CA CYS A 43 10.30 2.67 -0.80
C CYS A 43 10.28 1.20 -0.34
N PRO A 44 9.17 0.46 -0.51
CA PRO A 44 9.07 -0.94 -0.04
C PRO A 44 10.03 -1.90 -0.76
N HIS A 45 10.15 -1.75 -2.08
CA HIS A 45 11.09 -2.55 -2.87
C HIS A 45 12.54 -2.31 -2.47
N CYS A 46 12.87 -1.08 -2.06
CA CYS A 46 14.19 -0.75 -1.55
C CYS A 46 14.43 -1.43 -0.19
N ALA A 47 13.46 -1.42 0.72
CA ALA A 47 13.59 -2.11 2.01
C ALA A 47 13.72 -3.63 1.83
N ALA A 48 12.99 -4.22 0.88
CA ALA A 48 13.11 -5.65 0.56
C ALA A 48 14.50 -5.99 -0.02
N GLU A 49 15.03 -5.14 -0.90
CA GLU A 49 16.38 -5.29 -1.44
C GLU A 49 17.47 -5.09 -0.38
N GLU A 50 17.30 -4.12 0.53
CA GLU A 50 18.21 -3.85 1.64
C GLU A 50 18.39 -5.10 2.53
N ILE A 51 17.28 -5.75 2.92
CA ILE A 51 17.30 -7.01 3.68
C ILE A 51 18.01 -8.13 2.89
N PHE A 52 17.80 -8.18 1.58
CA PHE A 52 18.48 -9.16 0.73
C PHE A 52 19.99 -8.88 0.65
N LEU A 53 20.39 -7.62 0.48
CA LEU A 53 21.79 -7.20 0.41
C LEU A 53 22.50 -7.43 1.75
N GLU A 54 21.85 -7.23 2.90
CA GLU A 54 22.38 -7.59 4.21
C GLU A 54 22.69 -9.10 4.31
N LYS A 55 21.74 -9.96 3.88
CA LYS A 55 21.98 -11.41 3.82
C LYS A 55 23.12 -11.74 2.86
N LEU A 56 23.18 -11.08 1.71
CA LEU A 56 24.19 -11.31 0.69
C LEU A 56 25.59 -10.96 1.20
N VAL A 57 25.75 -9.87 1.97
CA VAL A 57 27.02 -9.49 2.60
C VAL A 57 27.45 -10.51 3.66
N LEU A 58 26.50 -11.07 4.43
CA LEU A 58 26.78 -12.13 5.40
C LEU A 58 27.25 -13.42 4.71
N GLU A 59 26.64 -13.77 3.58
CA GLU A 59 27.01 -14.95 2.78
C GLU A 59 28.31 -14.74 1.98
N LYS A 60 28.56 -13.50 1.53
CA LYS A 60 29.68 -13.13 0.65
C LYS A 60 30.38 -11.87 1.20
N PRO A 61 31.31 -12.01 2.16
CA PRO A 61 31.96 -10.87 2.84
C PRO A 61 32.79 -9.92 1.96
N TYR A 62 33.09 -10.34 0.73
CA TYR A 62 33.77 -9.53 -0.29
C TYR A 62 32.83 -8.55 -1.02
N VAL A 63 31.53 -8.64 -0.80
CA VAL A 63 30.55 -7.67 -1.30
C VAL A 63 30.57 -6.44 -0.42
N LYS A 64 30.75 -5.26 -1.01
CA LYS A 64 30.70 -3.96 -0.33
C LYS A 64 29.50 -3.17 -0.84
N VAL A 65 28.46 -3.07 -0.01
CA VAL A 65 27.25 -2.32 -0.34
C VAL A 65 27.44 -0.87 0.07
N HIS A 66 27.19 0.04 -0.85
CA HIS A 66 27.19 1.48 -0.64
C HIS A 66 25.79 2.00 -0.94
N ASP A 67 25.09 2.48 0.08
CA ASP A 67 23.72 2.95 -0.04
C ASP A 67 23.64 4.47 -0.27
N PHE A 68 22.75 4.88 -1.17
CA PHE A 68 22.51 6.28 -1.51
C PHE A 68 21.01 6.57 -1.42
N GLU A 69 20.58 7.28 -0.40
CA GLU A 69 19.21 7.78 -0.29
C GLU A 69 19.00 8.95 -1.28
N ILE A 70 17.95 8.94 -2.10
CA ILE A 70 17.72 9.98 -3.14
C ILE A 70 16.50 10.89 -2.95
N TYR A 71 15.58 10.60 -2.03
CA TYR A 71 14.37 11.42 -1.85
C TYR A 71 14.64 12.67 -1.03
N ASN A 72 15.51 12.56 -0.02
CA ASN A 72 15.86 13.61 0.91
C ASN A 72 17.28 14.16 0.68
N ASP A 73 18.11 13.46 -0.12
CA ASP A 73 19.45 13.90 -0.49
C ASP A 73 19.55 14.25 -1.99
N LYS A 74 19.79 15.54 -2.26
CA LYS A 74 19.87 16.07 -3.63
C LYS A 74 21.17 15.71 -4.35
N ASP A 75 22.25 15.51 -3.60
CA ASP A 75 23.55 15.19 -4.17
C ASP A 75 23.58 13.71 -4.61
N ASN A 76 22.97 12.82 -3.82
CA ASN A 76 22.75 11.43 -4.21
C ASN A 76 21.79 11.29 -5.41
N LEU A 77 20.73 12.09 -5.46
CA LEU A 77 19.84 12.14 -6.64
C LEU A 77 20.59 12.61 -7.90
N LYS A 78 21.49 13.58 -7.77
CA LYS A 78 22.34 14.05 -8.86
C LYS A 78 23.31 12.95 -9.30
N LEU A 79 23.93 12.26 -8.36
CA LEU A 79 24.80 11.11 -8.61
C LEU A 79 24.06 10.00 -9.37
N MET A 80 22.84 9.65 -8.96
CA MET A 80 22.02 8.64 -9.66
C MET A 80 21.76 9.03 -11.12
N ARG A 81 21.53 10.32 -11.40
CA ARG A 81 21.35 10.83 -12.77
C ARG A 81 22.64 10.78 -13.58
N GLU A 82 23.77 11.17 -12.99
CA GLU A 82 25.09 11.10 -13.64
C GLU A 82 25.44 9.65 -14.02
N VAL A 83 25.17 8.69 -13.12
CA VAL A 83 25.31 7.26 -13.39
C VAL A 83 24.40 6.81 -14.54
N GLY A 84 23.13 7.23 -14.53
CA GLY A 84 22.19 6.96 -15.61
C GLY A 84 22.64 7.46 -16.98
N GLU A 85 23.17 8.69 -17.03
CA GLU A 85 23.74 9.29 -18.25
C GLU A 85 24.97 8.55 -18.75
N TYR A 86 25.90 8.20 -17.84
CA TYR A 86 27.12 7.46 -18.16
C TYR A 86 26.82 6.07 -18.73
N MET A 87 25.89 5.35 -18.09
CA MET A 87 25.46 4.02 -18.51
C MET A 87 24.46 4.04 -19.68
N LYS A 88 24.00 5.23 -20.09
CA LYS A 88 22.98 5.45 -21.13
C LYS A 88 21.66 4.70 -20.85
N ILE A 89 21.26 4.68 -19.58
CA ILE A 89 20.01 4.06 -19.11
C ILE A 89 19.04 5.14 -18.66
N ASN A 90 17.74 4.87 -18.82
CA ASN A 90 16.71 5.75 -18.28
C ASN A 90 16.45 5.39 -16.81
N VAL A 91 16.99 6.21 -15.90
CA VAL A 91 16.78 6.08 -14.46
C VAL A 91 15.47 6.78 -14.06
N ALA A 92 14.40 5.99 -13.93
CA ALA A 92 13.05 6.48 -13.66
C ALA A 92 12.66 6.46 -12.16
N GLY A 93 13.40 5.73 -11.32
CA GLY A 93 13.06 5.56 -9.91
C GLY A 93 13.99 4.61 -9.17
N VAL A 94 13.59 4.24 -7.95
CA VAL A 94 14.32 3.36 -7.03
C VAL A 94 13.48 2.12 -6.67
N PRO A 95 14.11 0.99 -6.27
CA PRO A 95 15.54 0.80 -6.12
C PRO A 95 16.28 0.71 -7.45
N LEU A 96 17.51 1.22 -7.48
CA LEU A 96 18.43 1.05 -8.59
C LEU A 96 19.76 0.54 -8.04
N THR A 97 20.20 -0.60 -8.53
CA THR A 97 21.42 -1.28 -8.07
C THR A 97 22.41 -1.43 -9.19
N ILE A 98 23.62 -0.95 -8.97
CA ILE A 98 24.72 -0.98 -9.93
C ILE A 98 25.81 -1.92 -9.44
N ILE A 99 26.18 -2.87 -10.30
CA ILE A 99 27.20 -3.88 -10.01
C ILE A 99 28.01 -4.12 -11.28
N GLY A 100 29.27 -3.67 -11.27
CA GLY A 100 30.08 -3.70 -12.49
C GLY A 100 29.50 -2.78 -13.56
N ASP A 101 29.34 -3.32 -14.76
CA ASP A 101 28.73 -2.66 -15.93
C ASP A 101 27.19 -2.79 -15.99
N LYS A 102 26.56 -3.35 -14.96
CA LYS A 102 25.14 -3.69 -14.97
C LYS A 102 24.34 -2.81 -14.04
N ALA A 103 23.24 -2.27 -14.57
CA ALA A 103 22.20 -1.61 -13.80
C ALA A 103 20.96 -2.50 -13.68
N ILE A 104 20.46 -2.67 -12.47
CA ILE A 104 19.28 -3.45 -12.13
C ILE A 104 18.27 -2.49 -11.51
N SER A 105 17.09 -2.37 -12.12
CA SER A 105 16.04 -1.44 -11.69
C SER A 105 14.87 -2.20 -11.10
N GLY A 106 14.44 -1.80 -9.91
CA GLY A 106 13.35 -2.43 -9.16
C GLY A 106 13.77 -3.72 -8.47
N TYR A 107 13.03 -4.10 -7.42
CA TYR A 107 13.28 -5.34 -6.68
C TYR A 107 11.96 -6.03 -6.35
N LEU A 108 11.72 -7.20 -6.97
CA LEU A 108 10.47 -7.93 -6.77
C LEU A 108 10.54 -8.91 -5.60
N ASN A 109 11.56 -9.77 -5.57
CA ASN A 109 11.84 -10.72 -4.49
C ASN A 109 13.20 -11.44 -4.70
N ASP A 110 13.63 -12.18 -3.68
CA ASP A 110 14.89 -12.95 -3.66
C ASP A 110 14.98 -13.96 -4.83
N ALA A 111 13.87 -14.57 -5.22
CA ALA A 111 13.85 -15.60 -6.28
C ALA A 111 13.96 -15.05 -7.70
N THR A 112 13.77 -13.74 -7.91
CA THR A 112 13.78 -13.09 -9.22
C THR A 112 14.89 -12.05 -9.30
N THR A 113 14.62 -10.80 -8.92
CA THR A 113 15.63 -9.73 -8.92
C THR A 113 16.78 -10.05 -7.97
N GLY A 114 16.52 -10.64 -6.79
CA GLY A 114 17.59 -11.06 -5.87
C GLY A 114 18.55 -12.05 -6.53
N GLN A 115 18.02 -13.04 -7.26
CA GLN A 115 18.87 -13.95 -8.04
C GLN A 115 19.64 -13.23 -9.15
N GLN A 116 19.07 -12.22 -9.79
CA GLN A 116 19.79 -11.40 -10.79
C GLN A 116 20.97 -10.65 -10.15
N ILE A 117 20.78 -10.09 -8.97
CA ILE A 117 21.81 -9.41 -8.19
C ILE A 117 22.90 -10.39 -7.75
N ALA A 118 22.52 -11.52 -7.14
CA ALA A 118 23.46 -12.55 -6.73
C ALA A 118 24.31 -13.08 -7.89
N ASN A 119 23.66 -13.37 -9.03
CA ASN A 119 24.35 -13.83 -10.24
C ASN A 119 25.33 -12.77 -10.80
N GLN A 120 24.99 -11.48 -10.70
CA GLN A 120 25.88 -10.41 -11.15
C GLN A 120 27.08 -10.26 -10.22
N VAL A 121 26.88 -10.36 -8.90
CA VAL A 121 27.96 -10.38 -7.91
C VAL A 121 28.92 -11.55 -8.19
N GLU A 122 28.40 -12.75 -8.46
CA GLU A 122 29.22 -13.92 -8.79
C GLU A 122 30.00 -13.75 -10.10
N GLN A 123 29.39 -13.10 -11.10
CA GLN A 123 30.10 -12.77 -12.33
C GLN A 123 31.23 -11.76 -12.08
N CYS A 124 31.00 -10.78 -11.22
CA CYS A 124 32.00 -9.81 -10.80
C CYS A 124 33.12 -10.40 -9.92
N GLU A 125 32.88 -11.54 -9.27
CA GLU A 125 33.93 -12.28 -8.56
C GLU A 125 34.86 -13.02 -9.53
N ILE A 126 34.31 -13.59 -10.61
CA ILE A 126 35.04 -14.46 -11.54
C ILE A 126 35.69 -13.66 -12.70
N LYS A 127 35.09 -12.53 -13.09
CA LYS A 127 35.53 -11.69 -14.20
C LYS A 127 35.94 -10.29 -13.73
N ASP A 128 36.46 -9.50 -14.65
CA ASP A 128 36.70 -8.10 -14.35
C ASP A 128 35.37 -7.37 -14.08
N CYS A 129 35.31 -6.63 -12.98
CA CYS A 129 34.15 -5.90 -12.50
C CYS A 129 34.54 -4.42 -12.47
N PRO A 130 34.12 -3.61 -13.46
CA PRO A 130 34.47 -2.20 -13.51
C PRO A 130 33.74 -1.42 -12.41
N ASP A 131 34.43 -0.50 -11.76
CA ASP A 131 33.84 0.36 -10.75
C ASP A 131 33.39 1.68 -11.38
N ILE A 132 32.11 1.74 -11.75
CA ILE A 132 31.53 2.90 -12.44
C ILE A 132 31.63 4.19 -11.61
N LEU A 133 31.48 4.12 -10.28
CA LEU A 133 31.56 5.33 -9.46
C LEU A 133 33.01 5.78 -9.26
N ALA A 134 33.97 4.85 -9.22
CA ALA A 134 35.38 5.21 -9.28
C ALA A 134 35.75 5.86 -10.63
N ASP A 135 35.26 5.32 -11.75
CA ASP A 135 35.48 5.86 -13.09
C ASP A 135 34.89 7.26 -13.27
N LEU A 136 33.78 7.57 -12.59
CA LEU A 136 33.15 8.89 -12.55
C LEU A 136 33.87 9.89 -11.64
N GLY A 137 34.95 9.49 -10.95
CA GLY A 137 35.71 10.34 -10.04
C GLY A 137 35.14 10.44 -8.63
N HIS A 138 34.15 9.60 -8.29
CA HIS A 138 33.49 9.56 -6.98
C HIS A 138 34.10 8.54 -6.02
N GLY A 139 35.27 7.96 -6.34
CA GLY A 139 35.97 6.98 -5.50
C GLY A 139 36.28 7.46 -4.06
N ALA A 140 36.33 8.77 -3.83
CA ALA A 140 36.51 9.33 -2.48
C ALA A 140 35.29 9.13 -1.56
N LEU A 141 34.08 8.96 -2.11
CA LEU A 141 32.85 8.66 -1.34
C LEU A 141 32.81 7.20 -0.84
N ILE A 142 33.65 6.33 -1.41
CA ILE A 142 33.64 4.88 -1.22
C ILE A 142 34.72 4.44 -0.22
N TYR A 143 35.83 5.17 -0.13
CA TYR A 143 37.02 4.82 0.66
C TYR A 143 37.31 5.79 1.83
N GLY A 144 36.35 6.62 2.22
CA GLY A 144 36.48 7.63 3.28
C GLY A 144 36.04 7.16 4.67
N GLN A 145 37.02 6.76 5.50
CA GLN A 145 37.00 6.52 6.96
C GLN A 145 36.09 5.38 7.51
N PRO A 146 36.64 4.50 8.38
CA PRO A 146 35.86 3.44 9.02
C PRO A 146 35.00 4.03 10.13
N GLU A 147 33.70 4.22 9.88
CA GLU A 147 32.74 4.31 10.98
C GLU A 147 32.50 2.90 11.52
N VAL A 148 32.83 2.73 12.79
CA VAL A 148 32.53 1.54 13.58
C VAL A 148 31.01 1.47 13.71
N LEU A 149 30.37 0.58 12.97
CA LEU A 149 28.97 0.21 13.19
C LEU A 149 28.87 -0.43 14.58
N GLU A 150 28.25 0.27 15.52
CA GLU A 150 27.85 -0.33 16.80
C GLU A 150 26.83 -1.44 16.54
N GLU A 151 27.11 -2.62 17.11
CA GLU A 151 26.16 -3.74 17.19
C GLU A 151 24.92 -3.32 17.98
N ASN A 152 23.86 -2.91 17.28
CA ASN A 152 22.53 -2.92 17.86
C ASN A 152 21.82 -4.23 17.48
N LYS A 153 21.75 -5.14 18.45
CA LYS A 153 20.89 -6.33 18.40
C LYS A 153 19.43 -5.88 18.23
N ILE A 154 18.91 -5.95 17.02
CA ILE A 154 17.47 -5.87 16.78
C ILE A 154 16.92 -7.29 16.73
N ALA A 155 16.16 -7.62 17.76
CA ALA A 155 15.37 -8.84 17.83
C ALA A 155 14.40 -8.88 16.64
N ALA A 156 14.39 -10.03 15.95
CA ALA A 156 13.35 -10.38 14.99
C ALA A 156 11.98 -10.28 15.68
N ALA A 157 11.22 -9.24 15.35
CA ALA A 157 9.82 -9.15 15.69
C ALA A 157 9.01 -9.74 14.54
N GLU A 158 8.83 -11.06 14.55
CA GLU A 158 7.67 -11.67 13.89
C GLU A 158 6.42 -11.18 14.64
N VAL A 159 5.62 -10.33 13.99
CA VAL A 159 4.29 -9.97 14.47
C VAL A 159 3.30 -11.00 13.93
N ASP A 160 2.98 -11.98 14.77
CA ASP A 160 1.93 -12.98 14.51
C ASP A 160 0.57 -12.35 14.83
N LEU A 161 -0.28 -12.13 13.82
CA LEU A 161 -1.64 -11.62 13.99
C LEU A 161 -2.60 -12.81 14.17
N PRO A 162 -3.19 -13.01 15.35
CA PRO A 162 -3.86 -14.26 15.75
C PRO A 162 -5.21 -14.53 15.08
N LEU A 163 -5.61 -13.76 14.06
CA LEU A 163 -6.86 -13.98 13.32
C LEU A 163 -6.69 -14.16 11.80
N PHE A 164 -5.53 -13.81 11.24
CA PHE A 164 -5.27 -13.87 9.80
C PHE A 164 -3.83 -14.35 9.60
N GLY A 165 -3.66 -15.67 9.45
CA GLY A 165 -2.34 -16.28 9.25
C GLY A 165 -1.59 -15.73 8.03
N LYS A 166 -0.33 -16.16 7.87
CA LYS A 166 0.66 -15.70 6.87
C LYS A 166 0.04 -15.47 5.48
N LEU A 167 -0.20 -14.21 5.13
CA LEU A 167 -0.70 -13.81 3.82
C LEU A 167 0.47 -13.71 2.83
N SER A 168 0.86 -14.85 2.27
CA SER A 168 1.65 -14.90 1.04
C SER A 168 0.68 -15.02 -0.14
N GLY A 169 0.61 -13.98 -0.98
CA GLY A 169 -0.23 -13.92 -2.17
C GLY A 169 -0.54 -12.48 -2.57
N SER A 170 0.19 -11.94 -3.54
CA SER A 170 0.07 -10.55 -4.01
C SER A 170 -1.31 -10.21 -4.61
N THR A 171 -2.10 -11.20 -5.04
CA THR A 171 -3.50 -10.99 -5.49
C THR A 171 -4.52 -11.27 -4.39
N THR A 172 -4.26 -12.25 -3.51
CA THR A 172 -5.12 -12.56 -2.36
C THR A 172 -5.12 -11.43 -1.34
N SER A 173 -3.97 -10.79 -1.10
CA SER A 173 -3.82 -9.64 -0.20
C SER A 173 -4.56 -8.40 -0.73
N LEU A 174 -4.43 -8.07 -2.02
CA LEU A 174 -5.13 -6.92 -2.61
C LEU A 174 -6.64 -7.15 -2.70
N PHE A 175 -7.08 -8.37 -3.02
CA PHE A 175 -8.50 -8.74 -3.02
C PHE A 175 -9.10 -8.68 -1.61
N ALA A 176 -8.41 -9.23 -0.62
CA ALA A 176 -8.83 -9.15 0.79
C ALA A 176 -8.88 -7.70 1.27
N LEU A 177 -7.86 -6.89 0.96
CA LEU A 177 -7.82 -5.47 1.28
C LEU A 177 -8.96 -4.70 0.62
N THR A 178 -9.18 -4.91 -0.68
CA THR A 178 -10.29 -4.30 -1.43
C THR A 178 -11.62 -4.62 -0.77
N THR A 179 -11.83 -5.89 -0.41
CA THR A 179 -13.05 -6.36 0.23
C THR A 179 -13.22 -5.73 1.61
N ALA A 180 -12.16 -5.68 2.43
CA ALA A 180 -12.21 -5.10 3.76
C ALA A 180 -12.51 -3.59 3.72
N ILE A 181 -11.80 -2.82 2.89
CA ILE A 181 -12.01 -1.37 2.80
C ILE A 181 -13.39 -1.07 2.23
N ALA A 182 -13.81 -1.74 1.16
CA ALA A 182 -15.13 -1.53 0.55
C ALA A 182 -16.27 -1.87 1.52
N PHE A 183 -16.12 -2.94 2.30
CA PHE A 183 -17.10 -3.30 3.33
C PHE A 183 -17.18 -2.26 4.45
N LEU A 184 -16.03 -1.74 4.90
CA LEU A 184 -15.99 -0.68 5.90
C LEU A 184 -16.58 0.64 5.38
N ASP A 185 -16.41 0.93 4.09
CA ASP A 185 -17.00 2.09 3.42
C ASP A 185 -18.52 1.95 3.26
N GLY A 186 -19.04 0.76 2.93
CA GLY A 186 -20.49 0.53 2.79
C GLY A 186 -21.25 0.74 4.10
N PHE A 187 -20.67 0.26 5.21
CA PHE A 187 -21.23 0.43 6.55
C PHE A 187 -21.07 1.86 7.13
N ASN A 188 -20.75 2.84 6.28
CA ASN A 188 -20.66 4.25 6.66
C ASN A 188 -22.01 4.78 7.16
N PRO A 189 -22.05 5.49 8.31
CA PRO A 189 -23.26 6.10 8.85
C PRO A 189 -24.05 6.95 7.84
N CYS A 190 -23.39 7.74 7.00
CA CYS A 190 -24.11 8.66 6.11
C CYS A 190 -24.71 7.92 4.88
N ALA A 191 -24.16 6.77 4.46
CA ALA A 191 -24.76 5.88 3.46
C ALA A 191 -26.04 5.21 4.00
N MET A 192 -25.93 4.61 5.19
CA MET A 192 -27.02 3.90 5.86
C MET A 192 -28.24 4.79 6.12
N TRP A 193 -28.05 6.03 6.56
CA TRP A 193 -29.17 6.96 6.79
C TRP A 193 -29.92 7.32 5.51
N VAL A 194 -29.20 7.45 4.40
CA VAL A 194 -29.82 7.73 3.11
C VAL A 194 -30.63 6.53 2.64
N LEU A 195 -30.06 5.33 2.76
CA LEU A 195 -30.76 4.10 2.42
C LEU A 195 -32.06 3.96 3.23
N LEU A 196 -32.03 4.25 4.53
CA LEU A 196 -33.22 4.24 5.38
C LEU A 196 -34.26 5.27 4.94
N PHE A 197 -33.82 6.48 4.58
CA PHE A 197 -34.71 7.51 4.05
C PHE A 197 -35.38 7.03 2.76
N LEU A 198 -34.62 6.46 1.83
CA LEU A 198 -35.13 5.91 0.58
C LEU A 198 -36.13 4.78 0.85
N ILE A 199 -35.79 3.81 1.71
CA ILE A 199 -36.66 2.70 2.09
C ILE A 199 -37.98 3.24 2.65
N THR A 200 -37.93 4.23 3.55
CA THR A 200 -39.12 4.84 4.14
C THR A 200 -40.02 5.49 3.09
N LEU A 201 -39.41 6.20 2.12
CA LEU A 201 -40.12 6.81 1.01
C LEU A 201 -40.78 5.74 0.11
N LEU A 202 -40.05 4.66 -0.17
CA LEU A 202 -40.48 3.59 -1.06
C LEU A 202 -41.57 2.69 -0.42
N LEU A 203 -41.47 2.37 0.87
CA LEU A 203 -42.46 1.57 1.60
C LEU A 203 -43.85 2.22 1.61
N GLY A 204 -43.92 3.55 1.58
CA GLY A 204 -45.18 4.31 1.48
C GLY A 204 -45.87 4.26 0.12
N MET A 205 -45.27 3.63 -0.91
CA MET A 205 -45.88 3.53 -2.24
C MET A 205 -46.72 2.26 -2.39
N GLU A 206 -47.93 2.37 -2.91
CA GLU A 206 -48.84 1.22 -3.11
C GLU A 206 -48.35 0.23 -4.18
N ASP A 207 -47.69 0.71 -5.24
CA ASP A 207 -47.22 -0.13 -6.34
C ASP A 207 -45.91 -0.86 -6.00
N LYS A 208 -46.04 -2.17 -5.76
CA LYS A 208 -44.92 -3.07 -5.44
C LYS A 208 -43.86 -3.12 -6.54
N LYS A 209 -44.25 -3.16 -7.82
CA LYS A 209 -43.28 -3.23 -8.93
C LYS A 209 -42.49 -1.94 -9.03
N LYS A 210 -43.19 -0.80 -8.97
CA LYS A 210 -42.56 0.52 -8.99
C LYS A 210 -41.58 0.69 -7.83
N ARG A 211 -41.93 0.19 -6.64
CA ARG A 211 -41.08 0.25 -5.45
C ARG A 211 -39.74 -0.45 -5.65
N TRP A 212 -39.76 -1.68 -6.15
CA TRP A 212 -38.54 -2.45 -6.40
C TRP A 212 -37.67 -1.80 -7.48
N ILE A 213 -38.26 -1.39 -8.60
CA ILE A 213 -37.51 -0.79 -9.71
C ILE A 213 -36.81 0.50 -9.27
N LEU A 214 -37.53 1.35 -8.54
CA LEU A 214 -37.01 2.62 -8.05
C LEU A 214 -35.87 2.44 -7.04
N GLY A 215 -35.98 1.46 -6.13
CA GLY A 215 -34.90 1.18 -5.18
C GLY A 215 -33.66 0.55 -5.82
N LEU A 216 -33.82 -0.41 -6.74
CA LEU A 216 -32.71 -0.95 -7.52
C LEU A 216 -32.04 0.12 -8.39
N ALA A 217 -32.83 1.00 -9.01
CA ALA A 217 -32.31 2.11 -9.78
C ALA A 217 -31.47 3.06 -8.92
N PHE A 218 -31.87 3.31 -7.67
CA PHE A 218 -31.06 4.07 -6.73
C PHE A 218 -29.70 3.40 -6.48
N ILE A 219 -29.71 2.14 -6.05
CA ILE A 219 -28.48 1.41 -5.67
C ILE A 219 -27.52 1.32 -6.87
N ILE A 220 -28.02 0.93 -8.04
CA ILE A 220 -27.21 0.87 -9.26
C ILE A 220 -26.65 2.24 -9.64
N SER A 221 -27.47 3.29 -9.56
CA SER A 221 -27.00 4.65 -9.89
C SER A 221 -25.95 5.14 -8.89
N SER A 222 -26.13 4.85 -7.60
CA SER A 222 -25.14 5.15 -6.56
C SER A 222 -23.81 4.45 -6.86
N GLY A 223 -23.84 3.14 -7.16
CA GLY A 223 -22.64 2.38 -7.53
C GLY A 223 -21.94 2.93 -8.77
N VAL A 224 -22.70 3.30 -9.81
CA VAL A 224 -22.13 3.89 -11.03
C VAL A 224 -21.48 5.24 -10.74
N VAL A 225 -22.17 6.13 -10.03
CA VAL A 225 -21.63 7.45 -9.70
C VAL A 225 -20.36 7.31 -8.86
N TYR A 226 -20.37 6.44 -7.86
CA TYR A 226 -19.21 6.22 -7.00
C TYR A 226 -18.04 5.58 -7.75
N TYR A 227 -18.32 4.62 -8.64
CA TYR A 227 -17.31 4.06 -9.55
C TYR A 227 -16.63 5.15 -10.38
N LEU A 228 -17.41 6.04 -10.99
CA LEU A 228 -16.88 7.14 -11.80
C LEU A 228 -15.99 8.09 -10.98
N PHE A 229 -16.37 8.34 -9.72
CA PHE A 229 -15.53 9.12 -8.80
C PHE A 229 -14.21 8.41 -8.49
N LEU A 230 -14.24 7.13 -8.10
CA LEU A 230 -13.02 6.37 -7.82
C LEU A 230 -12.11 6.26 -9.05
N ALA A 231 -12.70 6.05 -10.22
CA ALA A 231 -11.98 6.01 -11.49
C ALA A 231 -11.32 7.37 -11.78
N ALA A 232 -12.05 8.47 -11.67
CA ALA A 232 -11.48 9.81 -11.87
C ALA A 232 -10.34 10.09 -10.88
N TRP A 233 -10.53 9.73 -9.61
CA TRP A 233 -9.55 9.91 -8.54
C TRP A 233 -8.27 9.10 -8.78
N LEU A 234 -8.40 7.83 -9.17
CA LEU A 234 -7.28 6.96 -9.51
C LEU A 234 -6.45 7.53 -10.67
N ASN A 235 -7.11 8.00 -11.74
CA ASN A 235 -6.41 8.58 -12.89
C ASN A 235 -5.65 9.87 -12.53
N ILE A 236 -6.16 10.67 -11.59
CA ILE A 236 -5.45 11.84 -11.08
C ILE A 236 -4.14 11.42 -10.39
N PHE A 237 -4.16 10.37 -9.57
CA PHE A 237 -2.94 9.87 -8.92
C PHE A 237 -1.95 9.21 -9.87
N LEU A 238 -2.44 8.43 -10.84
CA LEU A 238 -1.61 7.81 -11.88
C LEU A 238 -0.91 8.86 -12.76
N PHE A 239 -1.55 10.01 -13.00
CA PHE A 239 -1.01 11.08 -13.85
C PHE A 239 -0.02 12.01 -13.12
N ILE A 240 -0.32 12.36 -11.86
CA ILE A 240 0.45 13.38 -11.13
C ILE A 240 1.62 12.76 -10.36
N GLY A 241 1.57 11.45 -10.07
CA GLY A 241 2.47 10.83 -9.09
C GLY A 241 2.18 11.35 -7.68
N MET A 242 2.56 10.59 -6.66
CA MET A 242 2.22 10.93 -5.28
C MET A 242 3.12 12.06 -4.77
N ILE A 243 2.66 13.31 -4.88
CA ILE A 243 3.36 14.43 -4.24
C ILE A 243 3.14 14.31 -2.73
N ALA A 244 4.22 14.27 -1.94
CA ALA A 244 4.16 14.21 -0.47
C ALA A 244 3.18 15.23 0.14
N THR A 245 3.04 16.39 -0.50
CA THR A 245 2.05 17.43 -0.18
C THR A 245 0.61 16.94 -0.22
N ILE A 246 0.21 16.21 -1.25
CA ILE A 246 -1.17 15.69 -1.39
C ILE A 246 -1.44 14.64 -0.32
N ARG A 247 -0.46 13.77 -0.06
CA ARG A 247 -0.52 12.75 1.01
C ARG A 247 -0.72 13.41 2.38
N ILE A 248 0.05 14.45 2.70
CA ILE A 248 -0.09 15.20 3.96
C ILE A 248 -1.46 15.89 4.04
N ILE A 249 -1.93 16.51 2.96
CA ILE A 249 -3.25 17.15 2.93
C ILE A 249 -4.36 16.12 3.21
N ILE A 250 -4.32 14.95 2.57
CA ILE A 250 -5.29 13.88 2.79
C ILE A 250 -5.21 13.35 4.22
N GLY A 251 -4.00 13.13 4.75
CA GLY A 251 -3.80 12.73 6.14
C GLY A 251 -4.38 13.74 7.13
N LEU A 252 -4.19 15.04 6.90
CA LEU A 252 -4.75 16.10 7.74
C LEU A 252 -6.28 16.14 7.67
N VAL A 253 -6.86 15.97 6.47
CA VAL A 253 -8.31 15.88 6.27
C VAL A 253 -8.87 14.65 6.99
N ALA A 254 -8.20 13.49 6.88
CA ALA A 254 -8.59 12.27 7.56
C ALA A 254 -8.52 12.43 9.09
N ILE A 255 -7.46 13.02 9.63
CA ILE A 255 -7.37 13.34 11.07
C ILE A 255 -8.51 14.26 11.49
N GLY A 256 -8.80 15.30 10.70
CA GLY A 256 -9.92 16.21 10.94
C GLY A 256 -11.27 15.48 10.96
N ALA A 257 -11.54 14.68 9.93
CA ALA A 257 -12.77 13.89 9.81
C ALA A 257 -12.92 12.86 10.94
N GLY A 258 -11.85 12.14 11.27
CA GLY A 258 -11.80 11.20 12.40
C GLY A 258 -12.06 11.89 13.73
N TYR A 259 -11.42 13.05 13.97
CA TYR A 259 -11.67 13.88 15.15
C TYR A 259 -13.13 14.37 15.22
N PHE A 260 -13.71 14.84 14.12
CA PHE A 260 -15.10 15.26 14.07
C PHE A 260 -16.06 14.10 14.35
N ASN A 261 -15.78 12.90 13.84
CA ASN A 261 -16.58 11.69 14.12
C ASN A 261 -16.49 11.27 15.60
N LEU A 262 -15.30 11.29 16.18
CA LEU A 262 -15.07 11.02 17.61
C LEU A 262 -15.73 12.07 18.51
N LYS A 263 -15.60 13.35 18.16
CA LYS A 263 -16.26 14.45 18.88
C LYS A 263 -17.78 14.34 18.78
N SER A 264 -18.30 14.00 17.59
CA SER A 264 -19.73 13.77 17.40
C SER A 264 -20.24 12.58 18.20
N TRP A 265 -19.42 11.54 18.39
CA TRP A 265 -19.73 10.40 19.25
C TRP A 265 -19.79 10.83 20.72
N TYR A 266 -18.79 11.57 21.20
CA TYR A 266 -18.74 12.09 22.56
C TYR A 266 -19.94 13.02 22.87
N ASP A 267 -20.29 13.90 21.93
CA ASP A 267 -21.46 14.78 22.02
C ASP A 267 -22.81 14.04 21.87
N HIS A 268 -22.80 12.71 21.71
CA HIS A 268 -23.97 11.87 21.44
C HIS A 268 -24.83 12.31 20.25
N LYS A 269 -24.22 12.99 19.27
CA LYS A 269 -24.89 13.41 18.03
C LYS A 269 -24.97 12.23 17.08
N THR A 270 -26.17 11.71 16.84
CA THR A 270 -26.38 10.50 16.05
C THR A 270 -26.51 10.74 14.54
N GLY A 271 -26.50 12.00 14.09
CA GLY A 271 -26.63 12.40 12.69
C GLY A 271 -25.39 13.03 12.07
N CYS A 272 -25.27 12.98 10.73
CA CYS A 272 -24.38 13.85 9.95
C CYS A 272 -24.81 15.32 10.31
N ILE A 273 -23.88 16.27 10.60
CA ILE A 273 -24.18 17.65 11.09
C ILE A 273 -25.21 18.40 10.21
N ALA A 274 -25.43 17.91 8.98
CA ALA A 274 -26.43 18.33 8.03
C ALA A 274 -27.89 17.87 8.31
N GLU A 275 -28.26 17.58 9.56
CA GLU A 275 -29.64 17.22 9.95
C GLU A 275 -30.50 18.40 10.44
N GLY A 276 -29.90 19.55 10.75
CA GLY A 276 -30.59 20.62 11.51
C GLY A 276 -31.17 21.81 10.73
N SER A 277 -30.93 21.97 9.42
CA SER A 277 -31.35 23.21 8.73
C SER A 277 -32.74 23.12 8.09
N GLU A 278 -33.59 24.10 8.41
CA GLU A 278 -34.95 24.30 7.88
C GLU A 278 -35.01 24.31 6.34
N ASN A 279 -33.92 24.71 5.68
CA ASN A 279 -33.75 24.69 4.23
C ASN A 279 -33.66 23.27 3.62
N ARG A 280 -33.12 22.28 4.36
CA ARG A 280 -33.00 20.91 3.85
C ARG A 280 -34.33 20.16 3.87
N ARG A 281 -35.20 20.41 4.86
CA ARG A 281 -36.60 19.93 4.87
C ARG A 281 -37.36 20.36 3.61
N LYS A 282 -37.23 21.64 3.20
CA LYS A 282 -37.83 22.16 1.96
C LYS A 282 -37.31 21.46 0.69
N ILE A 283 -36.02 21.11 0.66
CA ILE A 283 -35.41 20.35 -0.45
C ILE A 283 -35.95 18.91 -0.45
N PHE A 284 -36.04 18.28 0.72
CA PHE A 284 -36.59 16.94 0.90
C PHE A 284 -38.07 16.85 0.49
N ASP A 285 -38.90 17.83 0.87
CA ASP A 285 -40.31 17.86 0.49
C ASP A 285 -40.48 18.09 -1.03
N LYS A 286 -39.61 18.88 -1.65
CA LYS A 286 -39.57 19.05 -3.11
C LYS A 286 -39.21 17.74 -3.81
N LEU A 287 -38.18 17.03 -3.34
CA LEU A 287 -37.79 15.71 -3.86
C LEU A 287 -38.91 14.69 -3.71
N ARG A 288 -39.55 14.62 -2.54
CA ARG A 288 -40.72 13.76 -2.30
C ARG A 288 -41.85 14.04 -3.28
N ASN A 289 -42.18 15.31 -3.51
CA ASN A 289 -43.20 15.71 -4.48
C ASN A 289 -42.84 15.41 -5.94
N ILE A 290 -41.55 15.37 -6.31
CA ILE A 290 -41.10 14.95 -7.64
C ILE A 290 -41.25 13.43 -7.80
N ILE A 291 -40.86 12.66 -6.78
CA ILE A 291 -40.90 11.19 -6.79
C ILE A 291 -42.35 10.67 -6.70
N SER A 292 -43.24 11.36 -5.99
CA SER A 292 -44.67 11.01 -5.86
C SER A 292 -45.53 11.36 -7.08
N ARG A 293 -45.00 11.97 -8.16
CA ARG A 293 -45.81 12.23 -9.36
C ARG A 293 -46.18 10.92 -10.08
N LYS A 294 -47.33 10.92 -10.76
CA LYS A 294 -47.85 9.76 -11.51
C LYS A 294 -46.92 9.28 -12.64
N ASN A 295 -46.03 10.13 -13.15
CA ASN A 295 -45.10 9.75 -14.23
C ASN A 295 -43.89 9.00 -13.69
N PHE A 296 -43.83 7.70 -13.99
CA PHE A 296 -42.73 6.80 -13.64
C PHE A 296 -41.34 7.31 -14.04
N LEU A 297 -41.21 7.90 -15.24
CA LEU A 297 -39.95 8.44 -15.75
C LEU A 297 -39.38 9.58 -14.90
N TRP A 298 -40.23 10.47 -14.39
CA TRP A 298 -39.79 11.57 -13.52
C TRP A 298 -39.37 11.08 -12.14
N ALA A 299 -40.01 10.02 -11.64
CA ALA A 299 -39.60 9.37 -10.40
C ALA A 299 -38.23 8.68 -10.55
N LEU A 300 -38.01 8.00 -11.68
CA LEU A 300 -36.74 7.37 -12.00
C LEU A 300 -35.61 8.40 -12.12
N ALA A 301 -35.82 9.48 -12.88
CA ALA A 301 -34.85 10.57 -13.01
C ALA A 301 -34.56 11.24 -11.65
N GLY A 302 -35.59 11.46 -10.83
CA GLY A 302 -35.45 12.02 -9.49
C GLY A 302 -34.59 11.15 -8.58
N ILE A 303 -34.72 9.83 -8.66
CA ILE A 303 -33.90 8.89 -7.90
C ILE A 303 -32.45 8.86 -8.36
N ILE A 304 -32.19 8.90 -9.67
CA ILE A 304 -30.82 8.95 -10.20
C ILE A 304 -30.11 10.22 -9.73
N VAL A 305 -30.78 11.37 -9.81
CA VAL A 305 -30.24 12.65 -9.32
C VAL A 305 -30.01 12.61 -7.81
N LEU A 306 -30.96 12.04 -7.06
CA LEU A 306 -30.84 11.86 -5.62
C LEU A 306 -29.61 11.00 -5.28
N ALA A 307 -29.43 9.86 -5.95
CA ALA A 307 -28.26 8.99 -5.80
C ALA A 307 -26.95 9.76 -6.05
N ALA A 308 -26.87 10.54 -7.13
CA ALA A 308 -25.68 11.33 -7.43
C ALA A 308 -25.35 12.38 -6.36
N VAL A 309 -26.37 13.11 -5.88
CA VAL A 309 -26.21 14.12 -4.83
C VAL A 309 -25.75 13.49 -3.52
N ILE A 310 -26.31 12.33 -3.16
CA ILE A 310 -25.92 11.60 -1.96
C ILE A 310 -24.48 11.11 -2.06
N ASN A 311 -24.08 10.48 -3.16
CA ASN A 311 -22.73 9.93 -3.31
C ASN A 311 -21.67 11.03 -3.28
N LEU A 312 -22.01 12.26 -3.71
CA LEU A 312 -21.14 13.42 -3.55
C LEU A 312 -20.97 13.83 -2.06
N VAL A 313 -22.04 13.78 -1.27
CA VAL A 313 -21.97 14.03 0.18
C VAL A 313 -21.22 12.91 0.90
N GLU A 314 -21.44 11.68 0.46
CA GLU A 314 -20.81 10.48 0.99
C GLU A 314 -19.30 10.49 0.76
N LEU A 315 -18.87 10.88 -0.44
CA LEU A 315 -17.46 11.06 -0.77
C LEU A 315 -16.75 11.97 0.24
N VAL A 316 -17.42 13.02 0.75
CA VAL A 316 -16.83 13.93 1.74
C VAL A 316 -16.75 13.29 3.13
N CYS A 317 -17.66 12.38 3.47
CA CYS A 317 -17.74 11.79 4.80
C CYS A 317 -16.90 10.51 5.00
N SER A 318 -16.60 9.77 3.91
CA SER A 318 -15.68 8.62 3.92
C SER A 318 -14.43 8.81 3.07
N ALA A 319 -14.16 10.00 2.52
CA ALA A 319 -13.07 10.31 1.56
C ALA A 319 -11.72 9.60 1.83
N GLY A 320 -11.36 9.45 3.11
CA GLY A 320 -10.12 8.79 3.53
C GLY A 320 -9.99 7.34 3.05
N LEU A 321 -11.06 6.53 3.10
CA LEU A 321 -11.01 5.12 2.73
C LEU A 321 -10.76 4.93 1.22
N PRO A 322 -11.55 5.53 0.31
CA PRO A 322 -11.25 5.63 -1.12
C PRO A 322 -9.86 6.16 -1.45
N ALA A 323 -9.41 7.21 -0.76
CA ALA A 323 -8.12 7.82 -1.05
C ALA A 323 -6.95 6.86 -0.73
N ILE A 324 -7.02 6.18 0.42
CA ILE A 324 -6.03 5.16 0.81
C ILE A 324 -6.07 3.99 -0.16
N TYR A 325 -7.26 3.49 -0.49
CA TYR A 325 -7.41 2.34 -1.37
C TYR A 325 -6.90 2.63 -2.78
N THR A 326 -7.30 3.75 -3.39
CA THR A 326 -6.85 4.14 -4.73
C THR A 326 -5.34 4.39 -4.78
N GLN A 327 -4.74 4.83 -3.67
CA GLN A 327 -3.29 4.92 -3.53
C GLN A 327 -2.63 3.54 -3.55
N VAL A 328 -3.06 2.61 -2.69
CA VAL A 328 -2.53 1.24 -2.68
C VAL A 328 -2.72 0.57 -4.03
N LEU A 329 -3.88 0.78 -4.66
CA LEU A 329 -4.18 0.26 -5.97
C LEU A 329 -3.22 0.84 -7.02
N ALA A 330 -2.96 2.15 -7.06
CA ALA A 330 -2.03 2.78 -8.00
C ALA A 330 -0.59 2.27 -7.87
N MET A 331 -0.18 1.80 -6.69
CA MET A 331 1.15 1.24 -6.42
C MET A 331 1.27 -0.23 -6.83
N ALA A 332 0.17 -0.91 -7.14
CA ALA A 332 0.17 -2.34 -7.48
C ALA A 332 0.59 -2.63 -8.94
N GLU A 333 0.95 -1.60 -9.73
CA GLU A 333 1.43 -1.68 -11.12
C GLU A 333 0.57 -2.60 -12.02
N LEU A 334 -0.75 -2.53 -11.88
CA LEU A 334 -1.67 -3.35 -12.65
C LEU A 334 -1.85 -2.81 -14.06
N SER A 335 -2.29 -3.69 -14.96
CA SER A 335 -2.82 -3.25 -16.25
C SER A 335 -4.06 -2.36 -16.04
N PRO A 336 -4.43 -1.49 -17.00
CA PRO A 336 -5.64 -0.68 -16.90
C PRO A 336 -6.89 -1.52 -16.59
N VAL A 337 -7.02 -2.70 -17.20
CA VAL A 337 -8.11 -3.64 -16.92
C VAL A 337 -8.10 -4.11 -15.47
N GLY A 338 -6.92 -4.39 -14.90
CA GLY A 338 -6.76 -4.77 -13.51
C GLY A 338 -7.27 -3.69 -12.56
N TYR A 339 -6.86 -2.43 -12.77
CA TYR A 339 -7.35 -1.30 -11.97
C TYR A 339 -8.87 -1.17 -11.99
N TYR A 340 -9.47 -1.13 -13.18
CA TYR A 340 -10.92 -0.96 -13.30
C TYR A 340 -11.71 -2.16 -12.80
N SER A 341 -11.13 -3.37 -12.81
CA SER A 341 -11.74 -4.58 -12.25
C SER A 341 -11.73 -4.55 -10.71
N TYR A 342 -10.64 -4.10 -10.10
CA TYR A 342 -10.55 -3.92 -8.65
C TYR A 342 -11.47 -2.80 -8.15
N LEU A 343 -11.57 -1.68 -8.87
CA LEU A 343 -12.58 -0.65 -8.60
C LEU A 343 -13.99 -1.22 -8.72
N LEU A 344 -14.27 -2.05 -9.72
CA LEU A 344 -15.59 -2.67 -9.85
C LEU A 344 -15.90 -3.63 -8.70
N TRP A 345 -14.90 -4.41 -8.25
CA TRP A 345 -15.02 -5.28 -7.08
C TRP A 345 -15.25 -4.48 -5.80
N TYR A 346 -14.52 -3.36 -5.62
CA TYR A 346 -14.75 -2.43 -4.53
C TYR A 346 -16.22 -1.98 -4.51
N ILE A 347 -16.73 -1.49 -5.64
CA ILE A 347 -18.12 -1.01 -5.74
C ILE A 347 -19.13 -2.12 -5.47
N PHE A 348 -18.85 -3.33 -5.94
CA PHE A 348 -19.72 -4.49 -5.68
C PHE A 348 -19.86 -4.76 -4.18
N ILE A 349 -18.74 -4.81 -3.45
CA ILE A 349 -18.75 -5.03 -2.00
C ILE A 349 -19.36 -3.84 -1.25
N PHE A 350 -19.03 -2.63 -1.65
CA PHE A 350 -19.56 -1.38 -1.10
C PHE A 350 -21.09 -1.24 -1.27
N MET A 351 -21.67 -1.79 -2.33
CA MET A 351 -23.13 -1.76 -2.58
C MET A 351 -23.86 -2.98 -2.00
N LEU A 352 -23.13 -3.99 -1.53
CA LEU A 352 -23.69 -5.28 -1.14
C LEU A 352 -24.56 -5.17 0.11
N ASP A 353 -24.11 -4.43 1.10
CA ASP A 353 -24.84 -4.17 2.34
C ASP A 353 -26.09 -3.31 2.09
N ASP A 354 -25.99 -2.28 1.24
CA ASP A 354 -27.14 -1.49 0.78
C ASP A 354 -28.21 -2.36 0.11
N LEU A 355 -27.77 -3.28 -0.77
CA LEU A 355 -28.65 -4.23 -1.44
C LEU A 355 -29.30 -5.19 -0.45
N VAL A 356 -28.54 -5.72 0.51
CA VAL A 356 -29.06 -6.63 1.55
C VAL A 356 -30.10 -5.91 2.40
N VAL A 357 -29.79 -4.74 2.94
CA VAL A 357 -30.72 -3.97 3.78
C VAL A 357 -31.98 -3.58 3.01
N PHE A 358 -31.83 -3.16 1.74
CA PHE A 358 -32.96 -2.88 0.86
C PHE A 358 -33.85 -4.10 0.63
N ILE A 359 -33.27 -5.26 0.28
CA ILE A 359 -34.03 -6.50 0.05
C ILE A 359 -34.80 -6.89 1.31
N ILE A 360 -34.14 -6.89 2.47
CA ILE A 360 -34.79 -7.27 3.73
C ILE A 360 -35.95 -6.30 4.00
N ALA A 361 -35.76 -4.98 3.88
CA ALA A 361 -36.83 -4.01 4.11
C ALA A 361 -38.01 -4.15 3.11
N MET A 362 -37.72 -4.43 1.84
CA MET A 362 -38.77 -4.58 0.82
C MET A 362 -39.56 -5.88 0.97
N VAL A 363 -38.94 -6.96 1.45
CA VAL A 363 -39.62 -8.24 1.72
C VAL A 363 -40.38 -8.21 3.04
N THR A 364 -39.76 -7.68 4.10
CA THR A 364 -40.37 -7.63 5.44
C THR A 364 -41.43 -6.54 5.57
N LEU A 365 -41.46 -5.56 4.66
CA LEU A 365 -42.29 -4.35 4.74
C LEU A 365 -42.07 -3.54 6.03
N GLN A 366 -40.99 -3.81 6.75
CA GLN A 366 -40.62 -3.13 7.98
C GLN A 366 -39.46 -2.19 7.69
N ALA A 367 -39.59 -0.94 8.14
CA ALA A 367 -38.45 -0.04 8.19
C ALA A 367 -37.57 -0.47 9.37
N PHE A 368 -36.35 -0.93 9.10
CA PHE A 368 -35.36 -1.14 10.15
C PHE A 368 -34.95 0.22 10.70
N GLY A 369 -35.46 0.58 11.88
CA GLY A 369 -34.90 1.71 12.61
C GLY A 369 -33.53 1.32 13.13
N ILE A 370 -32.46 1.77 12.45
CA ILE A 370 -31.12 1.66 13.02
C ILE A 370 -31.14 2.41 14.36
N SER A 371 -30.90 1.66 15.43
CA SER A 371 -30.84 2.20 16.80
C SER A 371 -29.86 3.37 16.86
N SER A 372 -30.22 4.44 17.56
CA SER A 372 -29.32 5.56 17.87
C SER A 372 -27.97 5.10 18.44
N LYS A 373 -27.95 3.94 19.11
CA LYS A 373 -26.73 3.32 19.64
C LYS A 373 -25.81 2.80 18.55
N TYR A 374 -26.35 2.20 17.49
CA TYR A 374 -25.56 1.68 16.37
C TYR A 374 -24.86 2.83 15.64
N ALA A 375 -25.58 3.92 15.35
CA ALA A 375 -25.00 5.12 14.76
C ALA A 375 -23.88 5.73 15.62
N LEU A 376 -24.02 5.65 16.96
CA LEU A 376 -22.96 6.02 17.89
C LEU A 376 -21.72 5.11 17.71
N TYR A 377 -21.90 3.78 17.76
CA TYR A 377 -20.77 2.83 17.64
C TYR A 377 -20.05 2.95 16.31
N THR A 378 -20.76 3.16 15.20
CA THR A 378 -20.11 3.32 13.90
C THR A 378 -19.32 4.64 13.82
N LYS A 379 -19.79 5.73 14.42
CA LYS A 379 -19.01 6.98 14.53
C LYS A 379 -17.75 6.82 15.37
N LEU A 380 -17.83 6.04 16.46
CA LEU A 380 -16.68 5.72 17.29
C LEU A 380 -15.67 4.88 16.51
N ILE A 381 -16.09 3.73 16.00
CA ILE A 381 -15.22 2.76 15.34
C ILE A 381 -14.64 3.37 14.05
N GLY A 382 -15.50 3.94 13.19
CA GLY A 382 -15.07 4.63 11.97
C GLY A 382 -14.19 5.85 12.26
N GLY A 383 -14.49 6.62 13.31
CA GLY A 383 -13.66 7.74 13.74
C GLY A 383 -12.26 7.32 14.19
N ILE A 384 -12.15 6.24 14.98
CA ILE A 384 -10.86 5.66 15.41
C ILE A 384 -10.06 5.18 14.19
N ILE A 385 -10.69 4.40 13.30
CA ILE A 385 -10.04 3.84 12.12
C ILE A 385 -9.52 4.97 11.21
N ILE A 386 -10.37 5.94 10.86
CA ILE A 386 -9.98 7.07 9.99
C ILE A 386 -8.87 7.90 10.63
N LEU A 387 -8.92 8.13 11.94
CA LEU A 387 -7.89 8.90 12.65
C LEU A 387 -6.55 8.17 12.68
N LEU A 388 -6.55 6.87 12.99
CA LEU A 388 -5.33 6.03 12.95
C LEU A 388 -4.74 5.99 11.54
N LEU A 389 -5.58 5.78 10.53
CA LEU A 389 -5.16 5.79 9.14
C LEU A 389 -4.57 7.14 8.74
N GLY A 390 -5.20 8.26 9.10
CA GLY A 390 -4.69 9.60 8.83
C GLY A 390 -3.33 9.90 9.48
N ILE A 391 -3.14 9.47 10.75
CA ILE A 391 -1.85 9.59 11.46
C ILE A 391 -0.78 8.76 10.76
N LEU A 392 -1.08 7.50 10.45
CA LEU A 392 -0.15 6.61 9.76
C LEU A 392 0.23 7.18 8.38
N LEU A 393 -0.72 7.78 7.64
CA LEU A 393 -0.47 8.40 6.33
C LEU A 393 0.55 9.56 6.37
N ILE A 394 0.60 10.30 7.48
CA ILE A 394 1.53 11.41 7.68
C ILE A 394 2.88 10.92 8.19
N PHE A 395 2.89 10.13 9.28
CA PHE A 395 4.10 9.84 10.05
C PHE A 395 4.76 8.50 9.73
N LYS A 396 3.99 7.49 9.32
CA LYS A 396 4.46 6.13 9.01
C LYS A 396 3.73 5.58 7.78
N PRO A 397 3.84 6.26 6.61
CA PRO A 397 3.14 5.83 5.40
C PRO A 397 3.54 4.41 5.00
N ALA A 398 4.79 4.01 5.28
CA ALA A 398 5.33 2.68 5.02
C ALA A 398 4.52 1.55 5.69
N TRP A 399 3.84 1.82 6.81
CA TRP A 399 3.03 0.81 7.50
C TRP A 399 1.65 0.60 6.86
N LEU A 400 1.19 1.55 6.04
CA LEU A 400 -0.03 1.42 5.26
C LEU A 400 0.26 0.87 3.86
N MET A 401 1.49 1.06 3.39
CA MET A 401 2.01 0.50 2.15
C MET A 401 2.52 -0.91 2.44
N PHE A 402 1.60 -1.82 2.77
CA PHE A 402 1.92 -3.25 2.90
C PHE A 402 2.44 -3.75 1.56
N GLY A 403 3.76 -3.92 1.49
CA GLY A 403 4.52 -4.51 0.39
C GLY A 403 5.74 -5.15 0.99
#